data_AF-A0A1F5MHH0-F1
#
_entry.id   AF-A0A1F5MHH0-F1
#
_cell.length_a   1.000
_cell.length_b   1.000
_cell.length_c   1.000
_cell.angle_alpha   90.00
_cell.angle_beta   90.00
_cell.angle_gamma   90.00
#
_symmetry.space_group_name_H-M   'P 1'
#
loop_
_entity.id
_entity.type
_entity.pdbx_description
1 polymer ?
#
loop_
_entity_poly.entity_id
_entity_poly.type
_entity_poly.pdbx_seq_one_letter_code
_entity_poly.pdbx_strand_id
1 'polypeptide(L)'
;MPKLPSLFDSFDNLDQILPEDIASFLKPVPQLTQLEDYLANRILYPQVIPQTAFDMQIDLSILREALKMNGPKSGMDKNNALLGSNPFLNIILRKLLIPAKFLNFVPNLAQLTQVFIDALLSDRKKEDWFEDLWTIVLTDDTDEIVGSIILTQFDGSGGVMELSVLNRNYQIRQGSMMVISCPKDRCEISYKLKGGHVLGKTESAIEVYGGKLGVMVDGRGL
;
A
#
# COMPACT_ATOMS: atom_id res chain seq x y z
N MET A 1 13.87 6.63 -30.97
CA MET A 1 13.37 7.74 -30.13
C MET A 1 13.38 7.27 -28.69
N PRO A 2 13.83 8.08 -27.71
CA PRO A 2 13.74 7.71 -26.30
C PRO A 2 12.26 7.56 -25.91
N LYS A 3 11.91 6.40 -25.32
CA LYS A 3 10.55 6.12 -24.84
C LYS A 3 10.30 7.03 -23.64
N LEU A 4 9.21 7.81 -23.67
CA LEU A 4 8.81 8.59 -22.50
C LEU A 4 8.43 7.61 -21.37
N PRO A 5 8.88 7.86 -20.13
CA PRO A 5 8.57 6.98 -19.01
C PRO A 5 7.07 7.01 -18.71
N SER A 6 6.52 5.84 -18.37
CA SER A 6 5.15 5.63 -17.95
C SER A 6 5.09 5.00 -16.55
N LEU A 7 3.99 5.27 -15.84
CA LEU A 7 3.65 4.59 -14.59
C LEU A 7 3.62 3.06 -14.76
N PHE A 8 3.19 2.59 -15.94
CA PHE A 8 2.98 1.16 -16.18
C PHE A 8 4.07 0.46 -17.00
N ASP A 9 5.16 1.16 -17.33
CA ASP A 9 6.28 0.58 -18.11
C ASP A 9 6.94 -0.65 -17.45
N SER A 10 6.70 -0.86 -16.16
CA SER A 10 7.26 -1.98 -15.38
C SER A 10 6.32 -3.18 -15.26
N PHE A 11 5.18 -3.18 -15.97
CA PHE A 11 4.19 -4.26 -15.93
C PHE A 11 3.88 -4.78 -17.34
N ASP A 12 4.24 -6.03 -17.60
CA ASP A 12 4.09 -6.65 -18.93
C ASP A 12 2.72 -7.31 -19.17
N ASN A 13 1.85 -7.32 -18.16
CA ASN A 13 0.61 -8.11 -18.11
C ASN A 13 -0.63 -7.27 -17.82
N LEU A 14 -0.62 -5.98 -18.18
CA LEU A 14 -1.77 -5.09 -18.01
C LEU A 14 -3.01 -5.56 -18.79
N ASP A 15 -2.80 -6.25 -19.90
CA ASP A 15 -3.85 -6.83 -20.76
C ASP A 15 -4.63 -7.96 -20.09
N GLN A 16 -4.13 -8.50 -18.97
CA GLN A 16 -4.78 -9.55 -18.20
C GLN A 16 -5.63 -9.01 -17.05
N ILE A 17 -5.62 -7.70 -16.80
CA ILE A 17 -6.45 -7.07 -15.76
C ILE A 17 -7.89 -6.99 -16.28
N LEU A 18 -8.83 -7.55 -15.52
CA LEU A 18 -10.24 -7.50 -15.89
C LEU A 18 -10.88 -6.17 -15.47
N PRO A 19 -11.76 -5.56 -16.30
CA PRO A 19 -12.47 -4.33 -15.94
C PRO A 19 -13.25 -4.43 -14.63
N GLU A 20 -13.76 -5.61 -14.28
CA GLU A 20 -14.49 -5.88 -13.04
C GLU A 20 -13.61 -5.69 -11.79
N ASP A 21 -12.34 -6.10 -11.87
CA ASP A 21 -11.39 -5.96 -10.76
C ASP A 21 -11.11 -4.48 -10.48
N ILE A 22 -10.95 -3.68 -11.54
CA ILE A 22 -10.81 -2.22 -11.47
C ILE A 22 -12.09 -1.58 -10.90
N ALA A 23 -13.25 -1.98 -11.41
CA ALA A 23 -14.55 -1.41 -11.07
C ALA A 23 -14.89 -1.55 -9.57
N SER A 24 -14.48 -2.66 -8.95
CA SER A 24 -14.78 -2.97 -7.55
C SER A 24 -14.21 -1.94 -6.54
N PHE A 25 -13.23 -1.13 -6.96
CA PHE A 25 -12.57 -0.11 -6.13
C PHE A 25 -13.03 1.32 -6.43
N LEU A 26 -13.79 1.53 -7.49
CA LEU A 26 -14.21 2.86 -7.94
C LEU A 26 -15.58 3.25 -7.37
N LYS A 27 -15.71 4.52 -6.99
CA LYS A 27 -16.96 5.10 -6.50
C LYS A 27 -17.14 6.51 -7.10
N PRO A 28 -18.12 6.73 -8.01
CA PRO A 28 -19.09 5.76 -8.53
C PRO A 28 -18.44 4.71 -9.44
N VAL A 29 -19.11 3.56 -9.60
CA VAL A 29 -18.65 2.49 -10.50
C VAL A 29 -18.92 2.89 -11.95
N PRO A 30 -17.89 3.01 -12.83
CA PRO A 30 -18.09 3.27 -14.25
C PRO A 30 -18.75 2.10 -14.98
N GLN A 31 -19.16 2.33 -16.24
CA GLN A 31 -19.54 1.22 -17.12
C GLN A 31 -18.30 0.40 -17.49
N LEU A 32 -18.42 -0.92 -17.51
CA LEU A 32 -17.28 -1.82 -17.79
C LEU A 32 -16.64 -1.55 -19.16
N THR A 33 -17.44 -1.22 -20.17
CA THR A 33 -16.95 -0.84 -21.51
C THR A 33 -16.06 0.40 -21.46
N GLN A 34 -16.36 1.37 -20.59
CA GLN A 34 -15.52 2.57 -20.42
C GLN A 34 -14.18 2.21 -19.79
N LEU A 35 -14.16 1.27 -18.84
CA LEU A 35 -12.93 0.78 -18.22
C LEU A 35 -12.09 -0.05 -19.19
N GLU A 36 -12.73 -0.87 -20.02
CA GLU A 36 -12.07 -1.62 -21.09
C GLU A 36 -11.40 -0.67 -22.10
N ASP A 37 -12.13 0.33 -22.60
CA ASP A 37 -11.59 1.36 -23.50
C ASP A 37 -10.44 2.13 -22.84
N TYR A 38 -10.58 2.46 -21.56
CA TYR A 38 -9.55 3.19 -20.82
C TYR A 38 -8.28 2.35 -20.65
N LEU A 39 -8.41 1.07 -20.25
CA LEU A 39 -7.29 0.14 -20.11
C LEU A 39 -6.60 -0.11 -21.44
N ALA A 40 -7.36 -0.33 -22.52
CA ALA A 40 -6.81 -0.48 -23.87
C ALA A 40 -6.02 0.76 -24.29
N ASN A 41 -6.55 1.97 -24.04
CA ASN A 41 -5.83 3.21 -24.30
C ASN A 41 -4.56 3.35 -23.45
N ARG A 42 -4.57 2.90 -22.19
CA ARG A 42 -3.36 2.89 -21.35
C ARG A 42 -2.29 1.94 -21.85
N ILE A 43 -2.67 0.78 -22.38
CA ILE A 43 -1.73 -0.18 -22.98
C ILE A 43 -1.14 0.37 -24.29
N LEU A 44 -1.99 0.95 -25.15
CA LEU A 44 -1.56 1.49 -26.46
C LEU A 44 -0.78 2.81 -26.33
N TYR A 45 -1.13 3.63 -25.34
CA TYR A 45 -0.58 4.96 -25.11
C TYR A 45 -0.17 5.15 -23.64
N PRO A 46 0.88 4.44 -23.17
CA PRO A 46 1.28 4.42 -21.77
C PRO A 46 1.73 5.78 -21.22
N GLN A 47 2.10 6.71 -22.09
CA GLN A 47 2.51 8.08 -21.75
C GLN A 47 1.36 9.03 -21.40
N VAL A 48 0.10 8.62 -21.57
CA VAL A 48 -1.04 9.50 -21.31
C VAL A 48 -1.18 9.69 -19.79
N ILE A 49 -1.25 10.95 -19.36
CA ILE A 49 -1.37 11.34 -17.95
C ILE A 49 -2.86 11.54 -17.63
N PRO A 50 -3.34 11.11 -16.44
CA PRO A 50 -4.72 11.35 -16.01
C PRO A 50 -5.01 12.85 -15.90
N GLN A 51 -6.13 13.30 -16.45
CA GLN A 51 -6.50 14.73 -16.47
C GLN A 51 -7.44 15.10 -15.32
N THR A 52 -8.24 14.14 -14.86
CA THR A 52 -9.19 14.34 -13.76
C THR A 52 -8.81 13.52 -12.52
N ALA A 53 -9.35 13.90 -11.37
CA ALA A 53 -9.20 13.11 -10.15
C ALA A 53 -9.81 11.69 -10.30
N PHE A 54 -10.83 11.54 -11.13
CA PHE A 54 -11.45 10.24 -11.41
C PHE A 54 -10.55 9.38 -12.30
N ASP A 55 -9.93 9.96 -13.33
CA ASP A 55 -8.91 9.27 -14.14
C ASP A 55 -7.75 8.78 -13.27
N MET A 56 -7.31 9.61 -12.31
CA MET A 56 -6.29 9.22 -11.35
C MET A 56 -6.76 8.03 -10.48
N GLN A 57 -8.03 7.99 -10.07
CA GLN A 57 -8.57 6.84 -9.35
C GLN A 57 -8.56 5.58 -10.21
N ILE A 58 -8.90 5.68 -11.50
CA ILE A 58 -8.82 4.55 -12.44
C ILE A 58 -7.36 4.09 -12.57
N ASP A 59 -6.40 5.00 -12.76
CA ASP A 59 -4.99 4.66 -12.85
C ASP A 59 -4.45 3.99 -11.58
N LEU A 60 -4.86 4.47 -10.39
CA LEU A 60 -4.52 3.86 -9.11
C LEU A 60 -5.13 2.46 -8.95
N SER A 61 -6.36 2.25 -9.43
CA SER A 61 -7.00 0.93 -9.45
C SER A 61 -6.29 -0.03 -10.41
N ILE A 62 -5.90 0.42 -11.61
CA ILE A 62 -5.08 -0.37 -12.55
C ILE A 62 -3.73 -0.71 -11.90
N LEU A 63 -3.07 0.26 -11.27
CA LEU A 63 -1.80 0.04 -10.57
C LEU A 63 -1.94 -0.99 -9.46
N ARG A 64 -3.03 -0.94 -8.70
CA ARG A 64 -3.32 -1.92 -7.65
C ARG A 64 -3.40 -3.34 -8.20
N GLU A 65 -4.15 -3.54 -9.29
CA GLU A 65 -4.27 -4.87 -9.90
C GLU A 65 -2.96 -5.33 -10.56
N ALA A 66 -2.24 -4.42 -11.22
CA ALA A 66 -0.92 -4.71 -11.77
C ALA A 66 0.07 -5.18 -10.68
N LEU A 67 0.07 -4.51 -9.52
CA LEU A 67 0.87 -4.91 -8.36
C LEU A 67 0.46 -6.27 -7.79
N LYS A 68 -0.85 -6.59 -7.76
CA LYS A 68 -1.34 -7.90 -7.31
C LYS A 68 -0.84 -9.03 -8.21
N MET A 69 -0.95 -8.85 -9.52
CA MET A 69 -0.54 -9.86 -10.49
C MET A 69 0.97 -10.14 -10.48
N ASN A 70 1.75 -9.11 -10.15
CA ASN A 70 3.21 -9.17 -10.00
C ASN A 70 3.64 -9.36 -8.54
N GLY A 71 2.67 -9.61 -7.65
CA GLY A 71 2.86 -9.85 -6.23
C GLY A 71 3.51 -11.21 -5.93
N PRO A 72 3.85 -11.48 -4.65
CA PRO A 72 4.37 -12.78 -4.27
C PRO A 72 3.28 -13.84 -4.50
N LYS A 73 3.49 -14.76 -5.45
CA LYS A 73 2.53 -15.85 -5.70
C LYS A 73 2.62 -16.85 -4.56
N SER A 74 1.48 -17.10 -3.89
CA SER A 74 1.33 -18.16 -2.88
C SER A 74 1.75 -19.51 -3.49
N GLY A 75 2.94 -20.00 -3.15
CA GLY A 75 3.46 -21.28 -3.62
C GLY A 75 4.86 -21.27 -4.23
N MET A 76 5.54 -20.13 -4.38
CA MET A 76 6.95 -20.13 -4.82
C MET A 76 7.92 -20.45 -3.68
N ASP A 77 8.84 -21.38 -3.97
CA ASP A 77 9.76 -22.05 -3.07
C ASP A 77 10.45 -21.13 -2.04
N LYS A 78 10.32 -21.50 -0.77
CA LYS A 78 11.00 -20.89 0.39
C LYS A 78 12.54 -20.95 0.31
N ASN A 79 13.10 -21.63 -0.70
CA ASN A 79 14.54 -21.93 -0.78
C ASN A 79 15.36 -20.96 -1.63
N ASN A 80 14.74 -20.07 -2.43
CA ASN A 80 15.45 -19.07 -3.25
C ASN A 80 15.13 -17.61 -2.86
N ALA A 81 14.49 -17.40 -1.70
CA ALA A 81 13.98 -16.11 -1.24
C ALA A 81 15.04 -15.12 -0.69
N LEU A 82 16.33 -15.35 -0.97
CA LEU A 82 17.41 -14.43 -0.56
C LEU A 82 17.48 -13.15 -1.43
N LEU A 83 16.88 -13.19 -2.63
CA LEU A 83 16.66 -12.04 -3.53
C LEU A 83 15.24 -12.16 -4.08
N GLY A 84 14.27 -11.71 -3.28
CA GLY A 84 12.85 -12.06 -3.39
C GLY A 84 12.19 -11.73 -4.75
N SER A 85 11.31 -12.61 -5.18
CA SER A 85 10.53 -12.65 -6.43
C SER A 85 9.55 -11.50 -6.66
N ASN A 86 9.62 -10.42 -5.86
CA ASN A 86 8.79 -9.23 -6.01
C ASN A 86 9.64 -7.96 -5.76
N PRO A 87 9.80 -7.07 -6.75
CA PRO A 87 10.61 -5.86 -6.61
C PRO A 87 10.00 -4.82 -5.66
N PHE A 88 8.73 -4.99 -5.28
CA PHE A 88 7.97 -4.06 -4.46
C PHE A 88 7.82 -4.49 -2.99
N LEU A 89 8.23 -5.72 -2.64
CA LEU A 89 8.02 -6.28 -1.31
C LEU A 89 9.22 -7.12 -0.84
N ASN A 90 9.85 -6.70 0.24
CA ASN A 90 10.83 -7.51 0.96
C ASN A 90 10.19 -8.02 2.26
N ILE A 91 9.78 -9.29 2.26
CA ILE A 91 9.07 -9.92 3.39
C ILE A 91 10.01 -10.09 4.59
N ILE A 92 11.27 -10.48 4.35
CA ILE A 92 12.26 -10.74 5.41
C ILE A 92 12.54 -9.47 6.21
N LEU A 93 12.74 -8.35 5.52
CA LEU A 93 13.01 -7.05 6.13
C LEU A 93 11.74 -6.25 6.43
N ARG A 94 10.56 -6.79 6.07
CA ARG A 94 9.26 -6.11 6.16
C ARG A 94 9.26 -4.72 5.56
N LYS A 95 9.80 -4.62 4.35
CA LYS A 95 9.85 -3.37 3.59
C LYS A 95 8.88 -3.43 2.42
N LEU A 96 8.08 -2.38 2.32
CA LEU A 96 7.34 -2.03 1.12
C LEU A 96 8.22 -1.09 0.30
N LEU A 97 8.60 -1.51 -0.91
CA LEU A 97 9.49 -0.77 -1.79
C LEU A 97 8.66 -0.09 -2.88
N ILE A 98 8.59 1.23 -2.85
CA ILE A 98 7.85 2.04 -3.81
C ILE A 98 8.88 2.74 -4.72
N PRO A 99 8.87 2.52 -6.04
CA PRO A 99 9.77 3.25 -6.93
C PRO A 99 9.52 4.76 -6.84
N ALA A 100 10.56 5.55 -6.55
CA ALA A 100 10.40 7.00 -6.36
C ALA A 100 9.82 7.68 -7.62
N LYS A 101 10.15 7.16 -8.80
CA LYS A 101 9.60 7.60 -10.10
C LYS A 101 8.07 7.55 -10.19
N PHE A 102 7.38 6.74 -9.38
CA PHE A 102 5.91 6.71 -9.36
C PHE A 102 5.32 8.02 -8.84
N LEU A 103 6.05 8.77 -8.01
CA LEU A 103 5.61 10.08 -7.51
C LEU A 103 5.56 11.15 -8.62
N ASN A 104 6.21 10.92 -9.76
CA ASN A 104 6.07 11.80 -10.94
C ASN A 104 4.67 11.70 -11.58
N PHE A 105 3.96 10.58 -11.34
CA PHE A 105 2.62 10.32 -11.86
C PHE A 105 1.57 10.44 -10.75
N VAL A 106 1.89 10.01 -9.52
CA VAL A 106 1.02 10.04 -8.34
C VAL A 106 1.72 10.86 -7.25
N PRO A 107 1.59 12.19 -7.22
CA PRO A 107 2.33 13.04 -6.27
C PRO A 107 1.95 12.80 -4.80
N ASN A 108 0.78 12.22 -4.55
CA ASN A 108 0.30 11.95 -3.20
C ASN A 108 0.85 10.61 -2.68
N LEU A 109 1.92 10.69 -1.89
CA LEU A 109 2.58 9.52 -1.29
C LEU A 109 1.62 8.66 -0.43
N ALA A 110 0.65 9.26 0.25
CA ALA A 110 -0.31 8.50 1.06
C ALA A 110 -1.23 7.66 0.19
N GLN A 111 -1.77 8.23 -0.90
CA GLN A 111 -2.60 7.49 -1.86
C GLN A 111 -1.79 6.38 -2.55
N LEU A 112 -0.55 6.68 -2.95
CA LEU A 112 0.33 5.68 -3.55
C LEU A 112 0.64 4.54 -2.59
N THR A 113 0.97 4.85 -1.33
CA THR A 113 1.21 3.85 -0.29
C THR A 113 -0.02 2.98 -0.05
N GLN A 114 -1.21 3.59 0.01
CA GLN A 114 -2.46 2.86 0.18
C GLN A 114 -2.66 1.83 -0.94
N VAL A 115 -2.41 2.19 -2.20
CA VAL A 115 -2.50 1.26 -3.34
C VAL A 115 -1.58 0.05 -3.16
N PHE A 116 -0.36 0.27 -2.69
CA PHE A 116 0.58 -0.81 -2.42
C PHE A 116 0.14 -1.71 -1.26
N ILE A 117 -0.42 -1.14 -0.20
CA ILE A 117 -1.01 -1.93 0.91
C ILE A 117 -2.19 -2.77 0.41
N ASP A 118 -3.07 -2.15 -0.37
CA ASP A 118 -4.26 -2.78 -0.94
C ASP A 118 -3.91 -3.92 -1.91
N ALA A 119 -2.78 -3.81 -2.61
CA ALA A 119 -2.30 -4.82 -3.54
C ALA A 119 -1.49 -5.94 -2.86
N LEU A 120 -0.58 -5.59 -1.96
CA LEU A 120 0.48 -6.51 -1.52
C LEU A 120 0.29 -7.03 -0.10
N LEU A 121 -0.49 -6.36 0.74
CA LEU A 121 -0.63 -6.70 2.17
C LEU A 121 -2.05 -7.12 2.56
N SER A 122 -3.09 -6.60 1.87
CA SER A 122 -4.49 -6.78 2.30
C SER A 122 -5.01 -8.22 2.21
N ASP A 123 -4.56 -9.00 1.21
CA ASP A 123 -5.03 -10.38 1.01
C ASP A 123 -4.14 -11.43 1.70
N ARG A 124 -3.13 -10.99 2.47
CA ARG A 124 -2.18 -11.89 3.11
C ARG A 124 -2.78 -12.51 4.37
N LYS A 125 -2.57 -13.82 4.54
CA LYS A 125 -2.81 -14.49 5.82
C LYS A 125 -1.76 -14.00 6.80
N LYS A 126 -2.19 -13.37 7.89
CA LYS A 126 -1.34 -12.96 9.01
C LYS A 126 -1.00 -14.19 9.83
N GLU A 127 -0.04 -14.98 9.34
CA GLU A 127 0.42 -16.20 10.01
C GLU A 127 1.39 -15.88 11.17
N ASP A 128 1.98 -14.68 11.15
CA ASP A 128 2.87 -14.15 12.19
C ASP A 128 2.42 -12.73 12.59
N TRP A 129 2.22 -12.52 13.90
CA TRP A 129 1.97 -11.26 14.59
C TRP A 129 2.91 -10.14 14.18
N PHE A 130 4.16 -10.48 13.85
CA PHE A 130 5.14 -9.49 13.44
C PHE A 130 4.92 -8.95 12.02
N GLU A 131 4.01 -9.52 11.24
CA GLU A 131 3.55 -8.97 9.96
C GLU A 131 2.64 -7.74 10.13
N ASP A 132 2.37 -7.31 11.37
CA ASP A 132 1.59 -6.11 11.66
C ASP A 132 2.38 -4.80 11.46
N LEU A 133 3.71 -4.84 11.30
CA LEU A 133 4.56 -3.65 11.16
C LEU A 133 5.45 -3.72 9.92
N TRP A 134 5.33 -2.73 9.05
CA TRP A 134 6.12 -2.59 7.82
C TRP A 134 6.81 -1.23 7.73
N THR A 135 7.98 -1.20 7.10
CA THR A 135 8.68 0.04 6.74
C THR A 135 8.41 0.39 5.29
N ILE A 136 8.16 1.67 4.99
CA ILE A 136 7.98 2.15 3.62
C ILE A 136 9.26 2.81 3.15
N VAL A 137 9.74 2.37 2.00
CA VAL A 137 10.98 2.85 1.38
C VAL A 137 10.67 3.32 -0.02
N LEU A 138 11.02 4.56 -0.33
CA LEU A 138 11.15 5.02 -1.71
C LEU A 138 12.47 4.51 -2.26
N THR A 139 12.43 3.82 -3.39
CA THR A 139 13.61 3.22 -4.02
C THR A 139 13.85 3.81 -5.41
N ASP A 140 15.09 4.20 -5.68
CA ASP A 140 15.61 4.66 -6.97
C ASP A 140 17.13 4.43 -6.97
N ASP A 141 17.95 5.42 -7.31
CA ASP A 141 19.41 5.35 -7.10
C ASP A 141 19.80 5.24 -5.62
N THR A 142 18.95 5.74 -4.72
CA THR A 142 19.13 5.63 -3.26
C THR A 142 17.81 5.28 -2.58
N ASP A 143 17.89 4.44 -1.54
CA ASP A 143 16.74 4.11 -0.70
C ASP A 143 16.48 5.21 0.34
N GLU A 144 15.26 5.73 0.39
CA GLU A 144 14.79 6.69 1.39
C GLU A 144 13.65 6.06 2.24
N ILE A 145 13.84 5.96 3.55
CA ILE A 145 12.76 5.55 4.47
C ILE A 145 11.81 6.74 4.64
N VAL A 146 10.54 6.55 4.33
CA VAL A 146 9.54 7.63 4.36
C VAL A 146 8.44 7.46 5.40
N GLY A 147 8.32 6.28 6.00
CA GLY A 147 7.28 6.01 6.99
C GLY A 147 7.22 4.56 7.44
N SER A 148 6.21 4.29 8.26
CA SER A 148 5.85 2.94 8.70
C SER A 148 4.36 2.68 8.49
N ILE A 149 4.01 1.40 8.36
CA ILE A 149 2.63 0.90 8.30
C ILE A 149 2.38 0.05 9.52
N ILE A 150 1.27 0.30 10.20
CA ILE A 150 0.74 -0.54 11.27
C ILE A 150 -0.56 -1.17 10.76
N LEU A 151 -0.54 -2.48 10.55
CA LEU A 151 -1.72 -3.26 10.23
C LEU A 151 -2.34 -3.74 11.55
N THR A 152 -3.54 -3.26 11.86
CA THR A 152 -4.23 -3.72 13.07
C THR A 152 -5.02 -5.01 12.77
N GLN A 153 -5.16 -5.87 13.77
CA GLN A 153 -6.04 -7.03 13.75
C GLN A 153 -7.17 -6.79 14.73
N PHE A 154 -8.41 -6.67 14.25
CA PHE A 154 -9.58 -6.50 15.12
C PHE A 154 -10.36 -7.81 15.21
N ASP A 155 -10.63 -8.29 16.42
CA ASP A 155 -11.26 -9.59 16.68
C ASP A 155 -12.78 -9.59 16.38
N GLY A 156 -13.38 -8.42 16.12
CA GLY A 156 -14.82 -8.30 15.93
C GLY A 156 -15.26 -6.90 15.49
N SER A 157 -16.57 -6.75 15.28
CA SER A 157 -17.16 -5.48 14.88
C SER A 157 -17.05 -4.43 15.99
N GLY A 158 -16.57 -3.23 15.65
CA GLY A 158 -16.48 -2.10 16.59
C GLY A 158 -15.15 -1.99 17.34
N GLY A 159 -14.11 -2.68 16.86
CA GLY A 159 -12.75 -2.53 17.37
C GLY A 159 -12.25 -1.09 17.29
N VAL A 160 -11.52 -0.66 18.33
CA VAL A 160 -10.95 0.68 18.42
C VAL A 160 -9.52 0.61 18.93
N MET A 161 -8.62 1.33 18.26
CA MET A 161 -7.26 1.57 18.71
C MET A 161 -7.12 3.01 19.16
N GLU A 162 -6.75 3.20 20.42
CA GLU A 162 -6.26 4.46 20.97
C GLU A 162 -4.74 4.49 20.76
N LEU A 163 -4.26 5.41 19.93
CA LEU A 163 -2.84 5.54 19.59
C LEU A 163 -2.33 6.91 20.04
N SER A 164 -1.21 6.94 20.75
CA SER A 164 -0.47 8.15 21.09
C SER A 164 0.78 8.27 20.22
N VAL A 165 0.94 9.41 19.56
CA VAL A 165 2.12 9.76 18.76
C VAL A 165 2.54 11.18 19.12
N LEU A 166 3.77 11.38 19.58
CA LEU A 166 4.31 12.71 19.95
C LEU A 166 3.36 13.53 20.86
N ASN A 167 2.82 12.89 21.92
CA ASN A 167 1.87 13.48 22.87
C ASN A 167 0.49 13.86 22.28
N ARG A 168 0.14 13.36 21.09
CA ARG A 168 -1.19 13.50 20.51
C ARG A 168 -1.88 12.15 20.48
N ASN A 169 -3.14 12.13 20.87
CA ASN A 169 -3.94 10.91 20.89
C ASN A 169 -4.87 10.87 19.68
N TYR A 170 -4.90 9.72 19.04
CA TYR A 170 -5.68 9.40 17.86
C TYR A 170 -6.57 8.20 18.17
N GLN A 171 -7.76 8.18 17.57
CA GLN A 171 -8.67 7.06 17.66
C GLN A 171 -8.86 6.47 16.27
N ILE A 172 -8.35 5.26 16.07
CA ILE A 172 -8.49 4.51 14.81
C ILE A 172 -9.60 3.49 15.01
N ARG A 173 -10.60 3.52 14.14
CA ARG A 173 -11.73 2.59 14.18
C ARG A 173 -11.51 1.47 13.17
N GLN A 174 -12.07 0.30 13.45
CA GLN A 174 -12.14 -0.77 12.46
C GLN A 174 -12.77 -0.27 11.15
N GLY A 175 -12.19 -0.69 10.01
CA GLY A 175 -12.61 -0.28 8.67
C GLY A 175 -12.08 1.09 8.23
N SER A 176 -11.25 1.75 9.04
CA SER A 176 -10.62 3.03 8.69
C SER A 176 -9.15 2.88 8.36
N MET A 177 -8.61 3.83 7.59
CA MET A 177 -7.17 4.00 7.41
C MET A 177 -6.83 5.45 7.76
N MET A 178 -5.75 5.66 8.49
CA MET A 178 -5.33 6.99 8.93
C MET A 178 -3.82 7.17 8.75
N VAL A 179 -3.42 8.33 8.23
CA VAL A 179 -2.02 8.75 8.20
C VAL A 179 -1.79 9.77 9.31
N ILE A 180 -0.79 9.50 10.13
CA ILE A 180 -0.42 10.32 11.28
C ILE A 180 0.96 10.88 11.01
N SER A 181 1.03 12.20 10.91
CA SER A 181 2.29 12.89 10.65
C SER A 181 3.28 12.62 11.79
N CYS A 182 4.46 12.15 11.41
CA CYS A 182 5.58 12.01 12.34
C CYS A 182 6.87 12.46 11.66
N PRO A 183 7.22 13.76 11.74
CA PRO A 183 8.29 14.34 10.93
C PRO A 183 9.70 13.96 11.40
N LYS A 184 9.84 13.27 12.53
CA LYS A 184 11.12 12.72 12.99
C LYS A 184 11.43 11.43 12.23
N ASP A 185 12.72 11.13 12.06
CA ASP A 185 13.16 9.86 11.44
C ASP A 185 12.62 8.65 12.18
N ARG A 186 12.56 8.75 13.51
CA ARG A 186 11.96 7.74 14.39
C ARG A 186 11.02 8.38 15.39
N CYS A 187 9.95 7.65 15.69
CA CYS A 187 8.89 8.07 16.56
C CYS A 187 8.54 6.95 17.53
N GLU A 188 8.51 7.28 18.81
CA GLU A 188 7.86 6.44 19.80
C GLU A 188 6.35 6.60 19.67
N ILE A 189 5.67 5.48 19.59
CA ILE A 189 4.22 5.39 19.60
C ILE A 189 3.78 4.45 20.72
N SER A 190 2.66 4.77 21.35
CA SER A 190 2.01 3.87 22.30
C SER A 190 0.59 3.61 21.87
N TYR A 191 0.12 2.39 22.06
CA TYR A 191 -1.23 2.03 21.66
C TYR A 191 -1.95 1.20 22.72
N LYS A 192 -3.28 1.27 22.64
CA LYS A 192 -4.21 0.41 23.36
C LYS A 192 -5.38 0.07 22.45
N LEU A 193 -5.55 -1.21 22.16
CA LEU A 193 -6.67 -1.76 21.38
C LEU A 193 -7.77 -2.29 22.31
N LYS A 194 -9.01 -2.07 21.89
CA LYS A 194 -10.21 -2.71 22.41
C LYS A 194 -10.73 -3.65 21.33
N GLY A 195 -10.65 -4.97 21.59
CA GLY A 195 -11.12 -6.01 20.67
C GLY A 195 -10.20 -6.22 19.47
N GLY A 196 -8.92 -6.46 19.72
CA GLY A 196 -7.91 -6.65 18.69
C GLY A 196 -6.48 -6.62 19.23
N HIS A 197 -5.52 -6.78 18.35
CA HIS A 197 -4.10 -6.75 18.67
C HIS A 197 -3.25 -6.16 17.54
N VAL A 198 -2.05 -5.73 17.92
CA VAL A 198 -0.95 -5.37 17.03
C VAL A 198 0.29 -6.06 17.63
N LEU A 199 1.08 -6.76 16.82
CA LEU A 199 2.25 -7.52 17.29
C LEU A 199 1.89 -8.51 18.42
N GLY A 200 0.68 -9.07 18.38
CA GLY A 200 0.17 -9.99 19.39
C GLY A 200 -0.14 -9.38 20.76
N LYS A 201 -0.13 -8.04 20.86
CA LYS A 201 -0.42 -7.32 22.10
C LYS A 201 -1.62 -6.40 21.92
N THR A 202 -2.40 -6.26 22.98
CA THR A 202 -3.51 -5.29 23.06
C THR A 202 -3.00 -3.91 23.46
N GLU A 203 -1.85 -3.81 24.11
CA GLU A 203 -1.20 -2.55 24.44
C GLU A 203 0.33 -2.70 24.41
N SER A 204 1.02 -1.68 23.90
CA SER A 204 2.48 -1.60 23.90
C SER A 204 2.93 -0.17 23.61
N ALA A 205 4.21 0.10 23.88
CA ALA A 205 4.96 1.18 23.26
C ALA A 205 6.01 0.58 22.32
N ILE A 206 6.17 1.16 21.13
CA ILE A 206 7.16 0.73 20.13
C ILE A 206 7.78 1.95 19.43
N GLU A 207 8.98 1.78 18.90
CA GLU A 207 9.61 2.76 18.03
C GLU A 207 9.34 2.38 16.56
N VAL A 208 8.89 3.35 15.76
CA VAL A 208 8.63 3.18 14.33
C VAL A 208 9.33 4.27 13.53
N TYR A 209 9.57 4.02 12.24
CA TYR A 209 10.06 5.05 11.34
C TYR A 209 8.96 6.06 11.02
N GLY A 210 9.29 7.33 11.18
CA GLY A 210 8.50 8.44 10.67
C GLY A 210 8.98 8.85 9.29
N GLY A 211 9.08 10.16 9.04
CA GLY A 211 9.55 10.72 7.78
C GLY A 211 8.45 11.46 7.02
N LYS A 212 8.60 11.53 5.69
CA LYS A 212 7.70 12.31 4.81
C LYS A 212 6.25 11.86 4.87
N LEU A 213 5.98 10.56 4.97
CA LEU A 213 4.64 10.01 5.15
C LEU A 213 4.21 10.03 6.62
N GLY A 214 5.13 9.68 7.53
CA GLY A 214 4.82 9.42 8.94
C GLY A 214 4.36 7.98 9.17
N VAL A 215 3.33 7.81 9.99
CA VAL A 215 2.80 6.49 10.37
C VAL A 215 1.43 6.29 9.74
N MET A 216 1.31 5.30 8.85
CA MET A 216 0.02 4.87 8.30
C MET A 216 -0.54 3.71 9.13
N VAL A 217 -1.74 3.89 9.66
CA VAL A 217 -2.44 2.86 10.44
C VAL A 217 -3.59 2.32 9.60
N ASP A 218 -3.55 1.03 9.30
CA ASP A 218 -4.60 0.32 8.57
C ASP A 218 -5.50 -0.47 9.53
N GLY A 219 -6.67 0.10 9.77
CA GLY A 219 -7.76 -0.46 10.56
C GLY A 219 -8.70 -1.40 9.81
N ARG A 220 -8.48 -1.63 8.51
CA ARG A 220 -9.37 -2.43 7.65
C ARG A 220 -9.08 -3.94 7.74
N GLY A 221 -7.94 -4.31 8.29
CA GLY A 221 -7.55 -5.70 8.49
C GLY A 221 -8.53 -6.44 9.41
N LEU A 222 -8.97 -7.61 8.95
CA LEU A 222 -9.51 -8.67 9.80
C LEU A 222 -8.37 -9.44 10.49
#